data_AF-A0A7R7Y064-F1
#
_entry.id   AF-A0A7R7Y064-F1
#
_cell.length_a   1.000
_cell.length_b   1.000
_cell.length_c   1.000
_cell.angle_alpha   90.00
_cell.angle_beta   90.00
_cell.angle_gamma   90.00
#
_symmetry.space_group_name_H-M   'P 1'
#
loop_
_entity.id
_entity.type
_entity.pdbx_description
1 polymer ?
#
loop_
_entity_poly.entity_id
_entity_poly.type
_entity_poly.pdbx_seq_one_letter_code
_entity_poly.pdbx_strand_id
1 'polypeptide(L)'
;MDSKRKRLSYACNHCRVKKTRCDEQQPSCRNCRIAGVQCITTDKRRAGAVVTHRRRSIADTPESQPHIQTLNTPVSASPPSTSHGRSAQCWDRSGWRSGRLPMMPRFVGGCMFEIMTEWLDLAFYRLRIPAPYPALPSMRASSQSGPAPAPALPPPAEMQTLGQTFRQTVCSILPFLSDAQISRICDSPAECPSDEALAYLIASVGMTDQTRKSSYINHCNTLLGHIVAERTLHSIQAILLFSIVLRSSDQITWAWDILALGISVAQSIGLNHPAGEQPNHERSNTWWCIYVFEKILTFETGRASSISDRVLSRSSTASSDMHTPTSAEKYKWACISLANTLHEMQDRAAGTWRREEWLPQTVDEAIEEKVRTGGELAMLLDRWWRGIPELKPGPAISDPASQQSAFLSFYYNYALILLNRSVLLIEPSEIHDVIERYGTGKPWKARIANGASICVEAAREMIKLTVAMVDSGLPSYLNTLTSPLPAVYVLAVHILRERRSLLVRADFELMKAGIAVIRQQYTRLEDGQRVDGVLSALEGYAEECLQGQVPLPFGASNSLSFMEPMLNTWGPSALDWAGWDWNDLSHLFESSE
;
A
#
# COMPACT_ATOMS: atom_id res chain seq x y z
N MET A 1 35.01 38.84 -30.26
CA MET A 1 35.42 37.41 -30.30
C MET A 1 34.25 36.58 -29.83
N ASP A 2 33.58 35.89 -30.76
CA ASP A 2 32.39 35.08 -30.49
C ASP A 2 32.71 33.92 -29.55
N SER A 3 32.06 33.89 -28.38
CA SER A 3 32.10 32.75 -27.46
C SER A 3 31.57 31.50 -28.19
N LYS A 4 32.43 30.48 -28.36
CA LYS A 4 32.06 29.20 -28.99
C LYS A 4 30.87 28.60 -28.24
N ARG A 5 29.68 28.73 -28.83
CA ARG A 5 28.42 28.18 -28.30
C ARG A 5 28.52 26.66 -28.12
N LYS A 6 28.33 26.19 -26.88
CA LYS A 6 28.27 24.77 -26.51
C LYS A 6 27.15 24.04 -27.29
N ARG A 7 27.45 22.82 -27.77
CA ARG A 7 26.54 22.00 -28.59
C ARG A 7 25.37 21.47 -27.73
N LEU A 8 24.13 21.67 -28.20
CA LEU A 8 22.92 21.18 -27.54
C LEU A 8 22.76 19.66 -27.71
N SER A 9 22.26 18.98 -26.68
CA SER A 9 21.90 17.55 -26.77
C SER A 9 20.55 17.34 -27.45
N TYR A 10 19.60 18.28 -27.25
CA TYR A 10 18.26 18.21 -27.85
C TYR A 10 17.75 19.58 -28.33
N ALA A 11 17.30 19.64 -29.59
CA ALA A 11 16.51 20.76 -30.11
C ALA A 11 15.02 20.58 -29.76
N CYS A 12 14.28 21.69 -29.63
CA CYS A 12 12.82 21.62 -29.41
C CYS A 12 12.09 20.98 -30.59
N ASN A 13 10.87 20.52 -30.33
CA ASN A 13 10.05 19.78 -31.28
C ASN A 13 9.79 20.59 -32.56
N HIS A 14 9.48 21.88 -32.44
CA HIS A 14 9.25 22.74 -33.60
C HIS A 14 10.50 22.93 -34.48
N CYS A 15 11.65 23.29 -33.89
CA CYS A 15 12.90 23.43 -34.64
C CYS A 15 13.35 22.10 -35.27
N ARG A 16 13.09 20.98 -34.59
CA ARG A 16 13.40 19.62 -35.09
C ARG A 16 12.56 19.26 -36.31
N VAL A 17 11.25 19.55 -36.30
CA VAL A 17 10.34 19.32 -37.44
C VAL A 17 10.72 20.21 -38.62
N LYS A 18 11.00 21.49 -38.36
CA LYS A 18 11.42 22.45 -39.39
C LYS A 18 12.86 22.26 -39.87
N LYS A 19 13.63 21.34 -39.26
CA LYS A 19 15.06 21.13 -39.50
C LYS A 19 15.88 22.43 -39.42
N THR A 20 15.48 23.36 -38.55
CA THR A 20 16.16 24.62 -38.29
C THR A 20 16.93 24.57 -36.98
N ARG A 21 17.97 25.40 -36.85
CA ARG A 21 18.80 25.45 -35.63
C ARG A 21 17.99 26.05 -34.47
N CYS A 22 18.03 25.41 -33.31
CA CYS A 22 17.42 25.90 -32.06
C CYS A 22 18.46 26.69 -31.25
N ASP A 23 18.07 27.86 -30.72
CA ASP A 23 18.94 28.76 -29.95
C ASP A 23 18.79 28.62 -28.42
N GLU A 24 17.93 27.71 -27.94
CA GLU A 24 17.77 27.34 -26.52
C GLU A 24 17.41 28.50 -25.56
N GLN A 25 16.93 29.64 -26.06
CA GLN A 25 16.48 30.72 -25.19
C GLN A 25 15.27 30.27 -24.33
N GLN A 26 15.26 30.67 -23.06
CA GLN A 26 14.16 30.44 -22.12
C GLN A 26 13.35 31.74 -21.98
N PRO A 27 12.00 31.68 -21.88
CA PRO A 27 11.14 30.49 -21.80
C PRO A 27 10.81 29.85 -23.17
N SER A 28 11.16 30.49 -24.29
CA SER A 28 10.92 29.97 -25.65
C SER A 28 12.03 30.39 -26.62
N CYS A 29 12.43 29.47 -27.49
CA CYS A 29 13.45 29.71 -28.51
C CYS A 29 12.97 30.77 -29.53
N ARG A 30 13.90 31.48 -30.18
CA ARG A 30 13.53 32.58 -31.10
C ARG A 30 12.60 32.12 -32.23
N ASN A 31 12.84 30.92 -32.80
CA ASN A 31 12.00 30.39 -33.88
C ASN A 31 10.58 30.05 -33.40
N CYS A 32 10.43 29.45 -32.21
CA CYS A 32 9.11 29.15 -31.65
C CYS A 32 8.33 30.43 -31.32
N ARG A 33 9.02 31.45 -30.80
CA ARG A 33 8.42 32.76 -30.50
C ARG A 33 7.95 33.49 -31.75
N ILE A 34 8.75 33.50 -32.82
CA ILE A 34 8.34 34.10 -34.10
C ILE A 34 7.15 33.33 -34.71
N ALA A 35 7.14 32.00 -34.58
CA ALA A 35 6.07 31.16 -35.10
C ALA A 35 4.81 31.13 -34.21
N GLY A 36 4.81 31.77 -33.03
CA GLY A 36 3.68 31.76 -32.10
C GLY A 36 3.32 30.37 -31.55
N VAL A 37 4.28 29.44 -31.49
CA VAL A 37 4.04 28.05 -31.06
C VAL A 37 4.77 27.72 -29.75
N GLN A 38 4.24 26.75 -29.01
CA GLN A 38 4.81 26.32 -27.73
C GLN A 38 6.18 25.62 -27.93
N CYS A 39 7.19 26.02 -27.14
CA CYS A 39 8.56 25.52 -27.26
C CYS A 39 8.83 24.29 -26.37
N ILE A 40 8.28 23.13 -26.72
CA ILE A 40 8.45 21.88 -25.96
C ILE A 40 9.60 21.03 -26.54
N THR A 41 10.37 20.37 -25.69
CA THR A 41 11.36 19.35 -26.08
C THR A 41 10.99 18.01 -25.46
N THR A 42 10.71 17.01 -26.31
CA THR A 42 10.44 15.63 -25.87
C THR A 42 11.57 14.70 -26.29
N ASP A 43 11.91 13.74 -25.43
CA ASP A 43 12.85 12.67 -25.79
C ASP A 43 12.15 11.66 -26.71
N LYS A 44 12.83 11.23 -27.79
CA LYS A 44 12.30 10.19 -28.69
C LYS A 44 12.42 8.78 -28.09
N ARG A 45 13.31 8.57 -27.12
CA ARG A 45 13.57 7.26 -26.51
C ARG A 45 12.64 6.93 -25.35
N ARG A 46 11.95 7.92 -24.79
CA ARG A 46 10.90 7.77 -23.77
C ARG A 46 9.67 8.55 -24.20
N ALA A 47 8.64 7.86 -24.70
CA ALA A 47 7.40 8.51 -25.11
C ALA A 47 6.75 9.21 -23.90
N GLY A 48 6.51 10.52 -24.00
CA GLY A 48 5.81 11.32 -22.99
C GLY A 48 6.67 12.08 -21.98
N ALA A 49 8.00 11.91 -21.95
CA ALA A 49 8.88 12.64 -21.04
C ALA A 49 9.28 14.02 -21.61
N VAL A 50 8.86 15.10 -20.94
CA VAL A 50 9.30 16.47 -21.23
C VAL A 50 10.69 16.68 -20.62
N VAL A 51 11.67 17.05 -21.45
CA VAL A 51 13.04 17.30 -21.00
C VAL A 51 13.16 18.77 -20.57
N THR A 52 13.33 19.01 -19.27
CA THR A 52 13.48 20.37 -18.70
C THR A 52 14.86 20.99 -18.98
N HIS A 53 15.93 20.17 -19.02
CA HIS A 53 17.30 20.62 -19.31
C HIS A 53 17.84 20.06 -20.64
N ARG A 54 18.10 20.95 -21.60
CA ARG A 54 18.55 20.60 -22.97
C ARG A 54 20.09 20.56 -23.12
N ARG A 55 20.83 20.60 -22.00
CA ARG A 55 22.30 20.46 -21.91
C ARG A 55 22.69 19.20 -21.13
N ARG A 56 23.78 18.57 -21.55
CA ARG A 56 24.45 17.49 -20.79
C ARG A 56 25.13 18.09 -19.57
N SER A 57 24.85 17.58 -18.36
CA SER A 57 25.80 17.70 -17.25
C SER A 57 27.01 16.83 -17.59
N ILE A 58 28.20 17.41 -17.55
CA ILE A 58 29.43 16.62 -17.61
C ILE A 58 29.60 16.07 -16.20
N ALA A 59 29.48 14.75 -16.06
CA ALA A 59 29.88 14.05 -14.86
C ALA A 59 31.39 14.21 -14.68
N ASP A 60 31.81 14.65 -13.50
CA ASP A 60 33.22 14.71 -13.11
C ASP A 60 33.85 13.34 -13.28
N THR A 61 34.84 13.27 -14.17
CA THR A 61 35.74 12.12 -14.31
C THR A 61 37.15 12.65 -14.05
N PRO A 62 37.98 11.96 -13.26
CA PRO A 62 39.21 12.50 -12.71
C PRO A 62 40.38 12.32 -13.69
N GLU A 63 41.13 13.38 -13.98
CA GLU A 63 42.46 13.27 -14.60
C GLU A 63 43.36 14.48 -14.27
N SER A 64 44.32 14.22 -13.38
CA SER A 64 45.78 14.38 -13.57
C SER A 64 46.38 15.73 -14.02
N GLN A 65 47.20 16.34 -13.15
CA GLN A 65 48.64 16.68 -13.32
C GLN A 65 49.08 17.85 -12.39
N PRO A 66 50.38 18.06 -12.08
CA PRO A 66 51.44 17.11 -11.69
C PRO A 66 52.15 17.50 -10.36
N HIS A 67 52.96 16.55 -9.88
CA HIS A 67 53.91 16.56 -8.76
C HIS A 67 54.50 17.89 -8.23
N ILE A 68 54.51 18.03 -6.90
CA ILE A 68 55.74 18.32 -6.13
C ILE A 68 55.83 17.34 -4.95
N GLN A 69 56.97 16.66 -4.86
CA GLN A 69 57.35 15.70 -3.83
C GLN A 69 57.68 16.41 -2.51
N THR A 70 57.35 15.80 -1.38
CA THR A 70 58.29 15.68 -0.24
C THR A 70 57.81 14.59 0.73
N LEU A 71 58.79 13.81 1.17
CA LEU A 71 58.70 12.60 1.98
C LEU A 71 58.24 12.87 3.42
N ASN A 72 57.45 11.95 3.98
CA ASN A 72 57.75 11.14 5.18
C ASN A 72 56.46 10.66 5.89
N THR A 73 56.22 9.35 5.83
CA THR A 73 55.54 8.55 6.88
C THR A 73 56.35 8.59 8.20
N PRO A 74 55.86 8.17 9.41
CA PRO A 74 54.72 7.28 9.69
C PRO A 74 53.88 7.59 10.99
N VAL A 75 52.87 6.74 11.24
CA VAL A 75 52.21 6.42 12.54
C VAL A 75 51.39 7.51 13.26
N SER A 76 50.06 7.32 13.31
CA SER A 76 49.28 7.12 14.56
C SER A 76 47.79 7.31 14.31
N ALA A 77 47.02 6.31 14.74
CA ALA A 77 45.56 6.37 14.81
C ALA A 77 45.10 7.39 15.85
N SER A 78 44.12 8.22 15.48
CA SER A 78 43.09 8.79 16.38
C SER A 78 41.91 9.26 15.52
N PRO A 79 40.65 9.07 15.98
CA PRO A 79 39.47 9.19 15.15
C PRO A 79 39.00 10.65 15.03
N PRO A 80 38.42 11.09 13.91
CA PRO A 80 37.58 12.26 13.91
C PRO A 80 36.22 11.88 14.50
N SER A 81 36.02 12.38 15.71
CA SER A 81 34.76 12.58 16.41
C SER A 81 33.61 13.05 15.51
N THR A 82 32.45 12.43 15.74
CA THR A 82 31.10 12.99 15.55
C THR A 82 30.84 13.67 14.20
N SER A 83 30.43 12.89 13.20
CA SER A 83 29.59 13.40 12.13
C SER A 83 28.25 12.64 12.12
N HIS A 84 27.19 13.44 12.08
CA HIS A 84 25.82 13.03 12.32
C HIS A 84 25.37 11.88 11.42
N GLY A 85 24.75 10.88 12.07
CA GLY A 85 24.07 9.80 11.39
C GLY A 85 23.10 10.38 10.37
N ARG A 86 23.30 10.01 9.10
CA ARG A 86 22.25 10.14 8.09
C ARG A 86 21.11 9.24 8.55
N SER A 87 20.11 9.82 9.21
CA SER A 87 18.83 9.15 9.40
C SER A 87 18.29 8.80 8.02
N ALA A 88 17.72 7.60 7.88
CA ALA A 88 16.82 7.31 6.78
C ALA A 88 15.88 8.52 6.61
N GLN A 89 15.70 8.99 5.38
CA GLN A 89 14.81 10.09 5.07
C GLN A 89 13.39 9.69 5.50
N CYS A 90 13.03 10.02 6.73
CA CYS A 90 11.66 10.08 7.20
C CYS A 90 11.05 11.28 6.50
N TRP A 91 10.07 11.03 5.62
CA TRP A 91 9.29 12.11 5.04
C TRP A 91 8.56 12.82 6.19
N ASP A 92 8.80 14.12 6.32
CA ASP A 92 8.19 14.95 7.34
C ASP A 92 6.65 14.92 7.23
N ARG A 93 5.96 14.68 8.34
CA ARG A 93 4.49 14.73 8.47
C ARG A 93 3.92 16.15 8.25
N SER A 94 4.73 17.14 7.88
CA SER A 94 4.29 18.48 7.46
C SER A 94 3.41 18.50 6.21
N GLY A 95 3.50 17.49 5.33
CA GLY A 95 2.71 17.41 4.08
C GLY A 95 1.18 17.32 4.28
N TRP A 96 0.73 17.04 5.50
CA TRP A 96 -0.68 16.87 5.89
C TRP A 96 -1.40 18.21 6.01
N ARG A 97 -0.61 19.28 6.18
CA ARG A 97 -1.07 20.67 6.20
C ARG A 97 -1.36 21.21 4.80
N SER A 98 -1.10 20.45 3.74
CA SER A 98 -1.26 20.86 2.34
C SER A 98 -2.71 21.03 1.85
N GLY A 99 -3.73 20.80 2.69
CA GLY A 99 -5.14 20.96 2.30
C GLY A 99 -5.68 19.90 1.32
N ARG A 100 -4.87 18.95 0.84
CA ARG A 100 -5.28 17.89 -0.10
C ARG A 100 -5.77 16.63 0.61
N LEU A 101 -6.88 16.05 0.16
CA LEU A 101 -7.30 14.70 0.53
C LEU A 101 -6.73 13.71 -0.49
N PRO A 102 -5.79 12.83 -0.08
CA PRO A 102 -5.24 11.83 -0.98
C PRO A 102 -6.29 10.75 -1.27
N MET A 103 -6.35 10.30 -2.53
CA MET A 103 -7.24 9.19 -2.92
C MET A 103 -6.71 7.82 -2.46
N MET A 104 -5.41 7.69 -2.21
CA MET A 104 -4.75 6.43 -1.80
C MET A 104 -3.72 6.70 -0.69
N PRO A 105 -3.39 5.68 0.14
CA PRO A 105 -2.32 5.77 1.14
C PRO A 105 -1.00 6.25 0.52
N ARG A 106 -0.23 7.08 1.24
CA ARG A 106 1.12 7.45 0.81
C ARG A 106 2.10 6.49 1.47
N PHE A 107 3.20 6.19 0.79
CA PHE A 107 4.20 5.29 1.35
C PHE A 107 5.00 6.03 2.44
N VAL A 108 4.52 6.01 3.67
CA VAL A 108 5.23 6.48 4.87
C VAL A 108 5.02 5.48 6.01
N GLY A 109 5.73 4.35 5.97
CA GLY A 109 5.68 3.39 7.08
C GLY A 109 6.60 2.19 6.89
N GLY A 110 7.22 1.75 7.98
CA GLY A 110 7.96 0.49 8.06
C GLY A 110 7.04 -0.73 8.18
N CYS A 111 5.78 -0.54 8.60
CA CYS A 111 4.83 -1.62 8.88
C CYS A 111 3.39 -1.34 8.36
N MET A 112 2.54 -2.38 8.29
CA MET A 112 1.16 -2.30 7.81
C MET A 112 0.28 -1.46 8.76
N PHE A 113 0.52 -1.56 10.06
CA PHE A 113 -0.20 -0.75 11.05
C PHE A 113 -0.02 0.75 10.75
N GLU A 114 1.21 1.21 10.52
CA GLU A 114 1.51 2.60 10.15
C GLU A 114 0.78 3.02 8.87
N ILE A 115 0.86 2.21 7.80
CA ILE A 115 0.19 2.49 6.51
C ILE A 115 -1.33 2.65 6.70
N MET A 116 -1.95 1.82 7.53
CA MET A 116 -3.39 1.88 7.79
C MET A 116 -3.77 3.05 8.70
N THR A 117 -2.94 3.39 9.69
CA THR A 117 -3.16 4.52 10.63
C THR A 117 -2.93 5.88 10.00
N GLU A 118 -2.14 5.95 8.91
CA GLU A 118 -1.83 7.23 8.26
C GLU A 118 -3.12 8.00 7.92
N TRP A 119 -4.13 7.36 7.36
CA TRP A 119 -5.37 8.09 7.07
C TRP A 119 -6.10 8.61 8.32
N LEU A 120 -6.00 7.94 9.47
CA LEU A 120 -6.67 8.36 10.70
C LEU A 120 -6.08 9.65 11.27
N ASP A 121 -4.75 9.79 11.24
CA ASP A 121 -4.06 11.02 11.64
C ASP A 121 -4.58 12.24 10.85
N LEU A 122 -4.96 12.03 9.58
CA LEU A 122 -5.42 13.07 8.65
C LEU A 122 -6.85 13.43 8.95
N ALA A 123 -7.67 12.40 9.20
CA ALA A 123 -9.04 12.55 9.63
C ALA A 123 -9.11 13.39 10.92
N PHE A 124 -8.32 13.04 11.93
CA PHE A 124 -8.29 13.77 13.20
C PHE A 124 -7.78 15.21 13.04
N TYR A 125 -6.70 15.41 12.29
CA TYR A 125 -6.23 16.76 11.98
C TYR A 125 -7.33 17.63 11.36
N ARG A 126 -8.07 17.12 10.36
CA ARG A 126 -9.14 17.87 9.68
C ARG A 126 -10.39 18.07 10.53
N LEU A 127 -10.72 17.09 11.37
CA LEU A 127 -11.81 17.21 12.33
C LEU A 127 -11.43 18.09 13.53
N ARG A 128 -10.20 18.65 13.56
CA ARG A 128 -9.63 19.42 14.67
C ARG A 128 -9.68 18.63 15.99
N ILE A 129 -9.52 17.33 15.87
CA ILE A 129 -9.46 16.39 16.99
C ILE A 129 -7.99 16.26 17.39
N PRO A 130 -7.64 16.45 18.66
CA PRO A 130 -6.32 16.13 19.16
C PRO A 130 -6.06 14.65 18.88
N ALA A 131 -4.92 14.33 18.25
CA ALA A 131 -4.56 12.93 18.04
C ALA A 131 -4.53 12.24 19.42
N PRO A 132 -5.36 11.22 19.69
CA PRO A 132 -5.46 10.61 21.00
C PRO A 132 -4.24 9.74 21.33
N TYR A 133 -3.28 9.62 20.40
CA TYR A 133 -2.07 8.83 20.54
C TYR A 133 -0.84 9.58 19.99
N PRO A 134 0.36 9.32 20.52
CA PRO A 134 1.60 9.90 20.01
C PRO A 134 1.93 9.39 18.59
N ALA A 135 2.60 10.23 17.79
CA ALA A 135 3.08 9.84 16.48
C ALA A 135 3.99 8.60 16.58
N LEU A 136 3.72 7.59 15.74
CA LEU A 136 4.47 6.34 15.74
C LEU A 136 5.93 6.61 15.35
N PRO A 137 6.92 6.24 16.19
CA PRO A 137 8.33 6.35 15.84
C PRO A 137 8.67 5.32 14.75
N SER A 138 9.46 5.74 13.74
CA SER A 138 9.91 4.85 12.67
C SER A 138 10.68 3.66 13.25
N MET A 139 10.24 2.44 12.90
CA MET A 139 10.91 1.22 13.31
C MET A 139 12.37 1.22 12.83
N ARG A 140 13.29 1.01 13.78
CA ARG A 140 14.67 0.67 13.45
C ARG A 140 14.74 -0.84 13.26
N ALA A 141 15.23 -1.29 12.11
CA ALA A 141 15.57 -2.69 11.92
C ALA A 141 16.49 -3.12 13.06
N SER A 142 16.08 -4.14 13.82
CA SER A 142 16.94 -4.78 14.81
C SER A 142 18.08 -5.45 14.06
N SER A 143 19.25 -4.80 14.07
CA SER A 143 20.50 -5.40 13.63
C SER A 143 20.89 -6.50 14.61
N GLN A 144 20.54 -7.75 14.31
CA GLN A 144 21.10 -8.88 15.06
C GLN A 144 22.52 -9.18 14.57
N SER A 145 23.39 -9.41 15.54
CA SER A 145 24.81 -9.64 15.41
C SER A 145 25.13 -11.13 15.15
N GLY A 146 25.85 -11.40 14.06
CA GLY A 146 26.55 -12.66 13.79
C GLY A 146 25.68 -13.87 13.40
N PRO A 147 26.27 -14.90 12.76
CA PRO A 147 25.55 -16.11 12.41
C PRO A 147 25.21 -16.91 13.69
N ALA A 148 23.93 -16.96 14.04
CA ALA A 148 23.41 -17.86 15.06
C ALA A 148 23.32 -19.30 14.51
N PRO A 149 23.43 -20.34 15.36
CA PRO A 149 23.16 -21.70 14.93
C PRO A 149 21.71 -21.84 14.43
N ALA A 150 21.48 -22.75 13.48
CA ALA A 150 20.15 -23.03 12.95
C ALA A 150 19.19 -23.39 14.11
N PRO A 151 18.05 -22.72 14.24
CA PRO A 151 17.11 -23.00 15.31
C PRO A 151 16.45 -24.37 15.09
N ALA A 152 16.20 -25.13 16.14
CA ALA A 152 15.58 -26.44 15.99
C ALA A 152 14.15 -26.32 15.45
N LEU A 153 13.80 -27.15 14.47
CA LEU A 153 12.42 -27.31 14.01
C LEU A 153 11.53 -27.90 15.12
N PRO A 154 10.21 -27.67 15.08
CA PRO A 154 9.29 -28.26 16.05
C PRO A 154 9.31 -29.80 15.99
N PRO A 155 8.93 -30.48 17.09
CA PRO A 155 8.75 -31.93 17.07
C PRO A 155 7.78 -32.38 15.96
N PRO A 156 7.93 -33.59 15.39
CA PRO A 156 7.13 -34.03 14.23
C PRO A 156 5.61 -33.88 14.40
N ALA A 157 5.07 -34.17 15.59
CA ALA A 157 3.64 -34.02 15.88
C ALA A 157 3.17 -32.55 15.85
N GLU A 158 3.99 -31.63 16.36
CA GLU A 158 3.72 -30.19 16.30
C GLU A 158 3.84 -29.70 14.86
N MET A 159 4.87 -30.15 14.13
CA MET A 159 5.07 -29.81 12.72
C MET A 159 3.89 -30.23 11.84
N GLN A 160 3.34 -31.43 12.03
CA GLN A 160 2.15 -31.89 11.30
C GLN A 160 0.92 -31.01 11.57
N THR A 161 0.72 -30.57 12.82
CA THR A 161 -0.36 -29.66 13.21
C THR A 161 -0.19 -28.28 12.57
N LEU A 162 1.03 -27.75 12.57
CA LEU A 162 1.36 -26.48 11.92
C LEU A 162 1.19 -26.58 10.39
N GLY A 163 1.59 -27.71 9.78
CA GLY A 163 1.35 -28.00 8.37
C GLY A 163 -0.14 -28.06 8.02
N GLN A 164 -0.99 -28.62 8.89
CA GLN A 164 -2.44 -28.60 8.72
C GLN A 164 -3.00 -27.18 8.82
N THR A 165 -2.50 -26.39 9.77
CA THR A 165 -2.86 -24.97 9.93
C THR A 165 -2.50 -24.19 8.66
N PHE A 166 -1.31 -24.41 8.10
CA PHE A 166 -0.87 -23.80 6.85
C PHE A 166 -1.79 -24.16 5.66
N ARG A 167 -2.19 -25.43 5.55
CA ARG A 167 -3.16 -25.89 4.53
C ARG A 167 -4.50 -25.16 4.63
N GLN A 168 -5.02 -25.03 5.85
CA GLN A 168 -6.32 -24.41 6.14
C GLN A 168 -6.32 -22.87 6.09
N THR A 169 -5.15 -22.23 5.98
CA THR A 169 -5.01 -20.77 6.02
C THR A 169 -4.50 -20.20 4.72
N VAL A 170 -3.23 -20.47 4.39
CA VAL A 170 -2.56 -19.88 3.24
C VAL A 170 -2.91 -20.67 1.98
N CYS A 171 -2.76 -21.99 1.99
CA CYS A 171 -2.98 -22.80 0.78
C CYS A 171 -4.45 -22.95 0.39
N SER A 172 -5.40 -22.75 1.32
CA SER A 172 -6.83 -22.71 0.99
C SER A 172 -7.19 -21.51 0.09
N ILE A 173 -6.42 -20.42 0.22
CA ILE A 173 -6.59 -19.17 -0.54
C ILE A 173 -5.61 -19.08 -1.73
N LEU A 174 -4.35 -19.44 -1.50
CA LEU A 174 -3.23 -19.39 -2.45
C LEU A 174 -2.58 -20.79 -2.54
N PRO A 175 -3.13 -21.72 -3.34
CA PRO A 175 -2.65 -23.10 -3.45
C PRO A 175 -1.39 -23.21 -4.33
N PHE A 176 -0.31 -22.53 -3.94
CA PHE A 176 0.97 -22.60 -4.64
C PHE A 176 1.79 -23.85 -4.27
N LEU A 177 1.45 -24.56 -3.19
CA LEU A 177 1.99 -25.87 -2.79
C LEU A 177 0.88 -26.92 -2.78
N SER A 178 1.18 -28.13 -3.23
CA SER A 178 0.25 -29.26 -3.15
C SER A 178 0.27 -29.93 -1.77
N ASP A 179 -0.80 -30.64 -1.40
CA ASP A 179 -0.86 -31.38 -0.13
C ASP A 179 0.28 -32.38 0.02
N ALA A 180 0.66 -33.04 -1.08
CA ALA A 180 1.79 -33.96 -1.11
C ALA A 180 3.14 -33.26 -0.88
N GLN A 181 3.33 -32.04 -1.41
CA GLN A 181 4.52 -31.24 -1.10
C GLN A 181 4.55 -30.87 0.39
N ILE A 182 3.43 -30.38 0.93
CA ILE A 182 3.36 -29.95 2.34
C ILE A 182 3.65 -31.13 3.28
N SER A 183 3.07 -32.30 3.03
CA SER A 183 3.34 -33.50 3.85
C SER A 183 4.82 -33.88 3.79
N ARG A 184 5.42 -33.93 2.59
CA ARG A 184 6.85 -34.25 2.44
C ARG A 184 7.75 -33.28 3.20
N ILE A 185 7.50 -31.98 3.11
CA ILE A 185 8.28 -30.93 3.80
C ILE A 185 8.13 -31.06 5.33
N CYS A 186 6.97 -31.47 5.83
CA CYS A 186 6.74 -31.62 7.28
C CYS A 186 7.34 -32.92 7.85
N ASP A 187 7.39 -34.00 7.06
CA ASP A 187 7.73 -35.34 7.55
C ASP A 187 9.19 -35.73 7.29
N SER A 188 9.83 -35.16 6.25
CA SER A 188 11.17 -35.55 5.80
C SER A 188 12.21 -34.47 6.10
N PRO A 189 13.49 -34.85 6.36
CA PRO A 189 14.55 -33.86 6.46
C PRO A 189 14.70 -33.11 5.13
N ALA A 190 15.03 -31.82 5.20
CA ALA A 190 15.20 -30.99 4.02
C ALA A 190 16.36 -31.49 3.15
N GLU A 191 16.11 -31.65 1.85
CA GLU A 191 17.11 -32.06 0.86
C GLU A 191 17.86 -30.85 0.26
N CYS A 192 17.22 -29.68 0.26
CA CYS A 192 17.77 -28.44 -0.26
C CYS A 192 17.42 -27.22 0.62
N PRO A 193 18.18 -26.11 0.50
CA PRO A 193 17.89 -24.85 1.21
C PRO A 193 16.46 -24.34 1.05
N SER A 194 15.84 -24.53 -0.13
CA SER A 194 14.43 -24.15 -0.34
C SER A 194 13.46 -24.98 0.49
N ASP A 195 13.64 -26.29 0.58
CA ASP A 195 12.80 -27.17 1.41
C ASP A 195 12.99 -26.87 2.90
N GLU A 196 14.24 -26.59 3.30
CA GLU A 196 14.56 -26.16 4.66
C GLU A 196 13.81 -24.87 5.00
N ALA A 197 13.91 -23.84 4.15
CA ALA A 197 13.20 -22.59 4.35
C ALA A 197 11.67 -22.79 4.37
N LEU A 198 11.13 -23.62 3.48
CA LEU A 198 9.71 -23.95 3.46
C LEU A 198 9.26 -24.58 4.79
N ALA A 199 10.04 -25.49 5.37
CA ALA A 199 9.71 -26.10 6.67
C ALA A 199 9.61 -25.05 7.79
N TYR A 200 10.60 -24.16 7.92
CA TYR A 200 10.57 -23.07 8.90
C TYR A 200 9.41 -22.09 8.67
N LEU A 201 9.13 -21.75 7.42
CA LEU A 201 8.07 -20.80 7.07
C LEU A 201 6.67 -21.39 7.25
N ILE A 202 6.46 -22.66 6.90
CA ILE A 202 5.20 -23.39 7.16
C ILE A 202 4.92 -23.41 8.67
N ALA A 203 5.94 -23.74 9.48
CA ALA A 203 5.82 -23.67 10.93
C ALA A 203 5.45 -22.24 11.38
N SER A 204 6.13 -21.22 10.85
CA SER A 204 5.92 -19.82 11.21
C SER A 204 4.51 -19.28 10.98
N VAL A 205 3.73 -19.86 10.06
CA VAL A 205 2.34 -19.42 9.78
C VAL A 205 1.40 -19.73 10.94
N GLY A 206 1.50 -20.93 11.52
CA GLY A 206 0.61 -21.38 12.59
C GLY A 206 1.12 -21.09 14.01
N MET A 207 2.37 -20.64 14.15
CA MET A 207 3.01 -20.45 15.45
C MET A 207 2.54 -19.20 16.18
N THR A 208 2.25 -19.37 17.47
CA THR A 208 1.92 -18.27 18.39
C THR A 208 3.16 -17.67 19.06
N ASP A 209 4.22 -18.45 19.27
CA ASP A 209 5.48 -18.03 19.87
C ASP A 209 6.26 -17.11 18.91
N GLN A 210 6.26 -15.81 19.23
CA GLN A 210 6.93 -14.80 18.41
C GLN A 210 8.43 -14.87 18.46
N THR A 211 9.02 -15.26 19.58
CA THR A 211 10.48 -15.35 19.69
C THR A 211 11.01 -16.42 18.76
N ARG A 212 10.33 -17.58 18.72
CA ARG A 212 10.66 -18.67 17.80
C ARG A 212 10.33 -18.31 16.36
N LYS A 213 9.19 -17.66 16.09
CA LYS A 213 8.83 -17.15 14.75
C LYS A 213 9.89 -16.18 14.21
N SER A 214 10.31 -15.19 15.00
CA SER A 214 11.38 -14.24 14.63
C SER A 214 12.71 -14.96 14.39
N SER A 215 13.05 -15.98 15.19
CA SER A 215 14.24 -16.80 14.97
C SER A 215 14.19 -17.59 13.65
N TYR A 216 13.03 -18.15 13.29
CA TYR A 216 12.82 -18.85 12.02
C TYR A 216 12.90 -17.89 10.83
N ILE A 217 12.28 -16.72 10.92
CA ILE A 217 12.38 -15.65 9.91
C ILE A 217 13.85 -15.24 9.70
N ASN A 218 14.59 -15.03 10.78
CA ASN A 218 16.01 -14.68 10.72
C ASN A 218 16.85 -15.79 10.10
N HIS A 219 16.55 -17.06 10.37
CA HIS A 219 17.23 -18.20 9.74
C HIS A 219 16.91 -18.28 8.24
N CYS A 220 15.64 -18.13 7.84
CA CYS A 220 15.28 -18.08 6.41
C CYS A 220 15.99 -16.93 5.67
N ASN A 221 16.25 -15.81 6.36
CA ASN A 221 17.03 -14.72 5.79
C ASN A 221 18.50 -15.10 5.51
N THR A 222 19.15 -15.90 6.38
CA THR A 222 20.51 -16.39 6.10
C THR A 222 20.54 -17.34 4.91
N LEU A 223 19.47 -18.10 4.69
CA LEU A 223 19.32 -19.02 3.56
C LEU A 223 18.99 -18.34 2.23
N LEU A 224 18.54 -17.08 2.24
CA LEU A 224 17.98 -16.40 1.06
C LEU A 224 18.91 -16.42 -0.16
N GLY A 225 20.21 -16.20 0.03
CA GLY A 225 21.19 -16.24 -1.06
C GLY A 225 21.28 -17.61 -1.73
N HIS A 226 21.18 -18.69 -0.95
CA HIS A 226 21.17 -20.07 -1.46
C HIS A 226 19.88 -20.39 -2.20
N ILE A 227 18.72 -20.02 -1.63
CA ILE A 227 17.40 -20.20 -2.24
C ILE A 227 17.35 -19.52 -3.62
N VAL A 228 17.83 -18.27 -3.71
CA VAL A 228 17.86 -17.51 -4.98
C VAL A 228 18.76 -18.18 -6.02
N ALA A 229 19.88 -18.78 -5.58
CA ALA A 229 20.82 -19.45 -6.48
C ALA A 229 20.24 -20.73 -7.12
N GLU A 230 19.34 -21.44 -6.45
CA GLU A 230 18.72 -22.67 -6.97
C GLU A 230 17.87 -22.44 -8.24
N ARG A 231 17.14 -21.31 -8.29
CA ARG A 231 16.23 -20.94 -9.41
C ARG A 231 15.29 -22.08 -9.82
N THR A 232 14.72 -22.80 -8.85
CA THR A 232 13.76 -23.88 -9.06
C THR A 232 12.33 -23.40 -8.79
N LEU A 233 11.34 -24.26 -9.06
CA LEU A 233 9.97 -23.99 -8.62
C LEU A 233 9.88 -23.91 -7.09
N HIS A 234 10.56 -24.79 -6.38
CA HIS A 234 10.60 -24.83 -4.91
C HIS A 234 11.20 -23.55 -4.33
N SER A 235 12.26 -23.02 -4.95
CA SER A 235 12.86 -21.76 -4.46
C SER A 235 11.94 -20.56 -4.65
N ILE A 236 11.18 -20.52 -5.74
CA ILE A 236 10.15 -19.48 -5.95
C ILE A 236 8.99 -19.62 -4.96
N GLN A 237 8.54 -20.86 -4.69
CA GLN A 237 7.52 -21.15 -3.68
C GLN A 237 7.99 -20.74 -2.27
N ALA A 238 9.25 -20.99 -1.94
CA ALA A 238 9.89 -20.57 -0.69
C ALA A 238 9.92 -19.04 -0.57
N ILE A 239 10.36 -18.34 -1.62
CA ILE A 239 10.41 -16.86 -1.63
C ILE A 239 9.00 -16.25 -1.51
N LEU A 240 8.00 -16.82 -2.19
CA LEU A 240 6.61 -16.38 -2.07
C LEU A 240 6.11 -16.53 -0.62
N LEU A 241 6.29 -17.71 -0.03
CA LEU A 241 5.86 -17.96 1.36
C LEU A 241 6.63 -17.05 2.34
N PHE A 242 7.90 -16.79 2.08
CA PHE A 242 8.70 -15.90 2.92
C PHE A 242 8.12 -14.49 2.93
N SER A 243 7.77 -13.96 1.76
CA SER A 243 7.09 -12.66 1.66
C SER A 243 5.75 -12.64 2.39
N ILE A 244 4.94 -13.70 2.28
CA ILE A 244 3.67 -13.84 3.00
C ILE A 244 3.88 -13.81 4.53
N VAL A 245 4.86 -14.56 5.04
CA VAL A 245 5.18 -14.61 6.48
C VAL A 245 5.70 -13.25 6.98
N LEU A 246 6.58 -12.59 6.22
CA LEU A 246 7.07 -11.25 6.56
C LEU A 246 5.92 -10.23 6.61
N ARG A 247 5.00 -10.27 5.65
CA ARG A 247 3.79 -9.44 5.66
C ARG A 247 2.95 -9.70 6.91
N SER A 248 2.73 -10.96 7.29
CA SER A 248 1.98 -11.32 8.52
C SER A 248 2.69 -10.90 9.81
N SER A 249 4.00 -10.63 9.74
CA SER A 249 4.83 -10.22 10.88
C SER A 249 5.07 -8.71 10.89
N ASP A 250 4.23 -7.95 10.16
CA ASP A 250 4.26 -6.49 10.02
C ASP A 250 5.56 -5.92 9.39
N GLN A 251 6.39 -6.76 8.77
CA GLN A 251 7.61 -6.36 8.07
C GLN A 251 7.35 -6.07 6.58
N ILE A 252 6.43 -5.14 6.31
CA ILE A 252 5.82 -4.95 4.98
C ILE A 252 6.82 -4.51 3.89
N THR A 253 7.79 -3.66 4.25
CA THR A 253 8.81 -3.20 3.31
C THR A 253 9.69 -4.35 2.85
N TRP A 254 10.12 -5.19 3.80
CA TRP A 254 10.90 -6.39 3.49
C TRP A 254 10.07 -7.37 2.66
N ALA A 255 8.82 -7.62 3.05
CA ALA A 255 7.92 -8.51 2.31
C ALA A 255 7.85 -8.13 0.82
N TRP A 256 7.75 -6.83 0.51
CA TRP A 256 7.79 -6.34 -0.86
C TRP A 256 9.11 -6.66 -1.58
N ASP A 257 10.25 -6.39 -0.96
CA ASP A 257 11.56 -6.60 -1.59
C ASP A 257 11.81 -8.08 -1.90
N ILE A 258 11.41 -8.97 -0.99
CA ILE A 258 11.47 -10.44 -1.18
C ILE A 258 10.53 -10.90 -2.28
N LEU A 259 9.30 -10.35 -2.35
CA LEU A 259 8.38 -10.68 -3.43
C LEU A 259 8.92 -10.22 -4.79
N ALA A 260 9.46 -9.01 -4.88
CA ALA A 260 10.04 -8.48 -6.10
C ALA A 260 11.21 -9.33 -6.60
N LEU A 261 12.05 -9.83 -5.68
CA LEU A 261 13.10 -10.80 -5.97
C LEU A 261 12.51 -12.10 -6.52
N GLY A 262 11.49 -12.65 -5.86
CA GLY A 262 10.79 -13.86 -6.31
C GLY A 262 10.17 -13.72 -7.70
N ILE A 263 9.58 -12.57 -8.00
CA ILE A 263 9.03 -12.25 -9.33
C ILE A 263 10.13 -12.24 -10.39
N SER A 264 11.27 -11.62 -10.09
CA SER A 264 12.43 -11.61 -10.99
C SER A 264 12.95 -13.02 -11.28
N VAL A 265 13.10 -13.85 -10.24
CA VAL A 265 13.51 -15.25 -10.38
C VAL A 265 12.48 -16.04 -11.19
N ALA A 266 11.18 -15.89 -10.89
CA ALA A 266 10.10 -16.55 -11.61
C ALA A 266 10.07 -16.21 -13.10
N GLN A 267 10.22 -14.92 -13.46
CA GLN A 267 10.27 -14.48 -14.86
C GLN A 267 11.49 -15.04 -15.59
N SER A 268 12.62 -15.10 -14.90
CA SER A 268 13.87 -15.56 -15.50
C SER A 268 13.87 -17.04 -15.91
N ILE A 269 13.07 -17.88 -15.22
CA ILE A 269 12.89 -19.30 -15.57
C ILE A 269 11.65 -19.54 -16.44
N GLY A 270 11.02 -18.45 -16.92
CA GLY A 270 9.83 -18.47 -17.75
C GLY A 270 8.57 -18.99 -17.06
N LEU A 271 8.45 -18.83 -15.73
CA LEU A 271 7.24 -19.24 -15.00
C LEU A 271 5.98 -18.45 -15.40
N ASN A 272 6.20 -17.22 -15.89
CA ASN A 272 5.17 -16.29 -16.35
C ASN A 272 4.59 -16.60 -17.74
N HIS A 273 5.15 -17.59 -18.44
CA HIS A 273 4.66 -18.03 -19.75
C HIS A 273 3.78 -19.27 -19.59
N PRO A 274 2.75 -19.44 -20.43
CA PRO A 274 1.97 -20.68 -20.44
C PRO A 274 2.93 -21.85 -20.66
N ALA A 275 2.75 -22.93 -19.88
CA ALA A 275 3.48 -24.17 -20.10
C ALA A 275 3.25 -24.63 -21.56
N GLY A 276 4.20 -25.38 -22.13
CA GLY A 276 4.08 -25.94 -23.49
C GLY A 276 2.90 -26.91 -23.64
N GLU A 277 2.99 -27.84 -24.58
CA GLU A 277 1.90 -28.79 -24.93
C GLU A 277 1.31 -29.58 -23.74
N GLN A 278 2.01 -29.66 -22.60
CA GLN A 278 1.49 -30.22 -21.34
C GLN A 278 1.30 -29.14 -20.25
N PRO A 279 0.07 -28.96 -19.72
CA PRO A 279 -0.19 -28.00 -18.65
C PRO A 279 0.45 -28.47 -17.34
N ASN A 280 1.52 -27.79 -16.91
CA ASN A 280 2.05 -27.97 -15.57
C ASN A 280 1.21 -27.14 -14.57
N HIS A 281 0.30 -27.82 -13.88
CA HIS A 281 -0.63 -27.21 -12.92
C HIS A 281 0.10 -26.52 -11.76
N GLU A 282 1.19 -27.08 -11.24
CA GLU A 282 1.95 -26.50 -10.11
C GLU A 282 2.63 -25.19 -10.50
N ARG A 283 3.22 -25.13 -11.71
CA ARG A 283 3.79 -23.91 -12.26
C ARG A 283 2.74 -22.83 -12.48
N SER A 284 1.60 -23.22 -13.07
CA SER A 284 0.47 -22.30 -13.26
C SER A 284 -0.03 -21.78 -11.91
N ASN A 285 -0.16 -22.65 -10.92
CA ASN A 285 -0.64 -22.32 -9.59
C ASN A 285 0.26 -21.35 -8.86
N THR A 286 1.55 -21.65 -8.84
CA THR A 286 2.56 -20.77 -8.25
C THR A 286 2.53 -19.38 -8.92
N TRP A 287 2.46 -19.31 -10.25
CA TRP A 287 2.46 -18.03 -10.95
C TRP A 287 1.24 -17.16 -10.64
N TRP A 288 0.02 -17.71 -10.69
CA TRP A 288 -1.17 -16.91 -10.40
C TRP A 288 -1.24 -16.50 -8.92
N CYS A 289 -0.73 -17.33 -8.00
CA CYS A 289 -0.62 -16.97 -6.59
C CYS A 289 0.35 -15.78 -6.38
N ILE A 290 1.52 -15.80 -7.03
CA ILE A 290 2.46 -14.65 -7.03
C ILE A 290 1.77 -13.41 -7.56
N TYR A 291 1.06 -13.53 -8.68
CA TYR A 291 0.36 -12.42 -9.31
C TYR A 291 -0.69 -11.81 -8.37
N VAL A 292 -1.60 -12.63 -7.83
CA VAL A 292 -2.67 -12.16 -6.93
C VAL A 292 -2.09 -11.53 -5.68
N PHE A 293 -1.09 -12.17 -5.06
CA PHE A 293 -0.46 -11.67 -3.86
C PHE A 293 0.29 -10.35 -4.10
N GLU A 294 0.99 -10.21 -5.23
CA GLU A 294 1.65 -8.94 -5.58
C GLU A 294 0.66 -7.81 -5.73
N LYS A 295 -0.45 -8.01 -6.45
CA LYS A 295 -1.46 -6.98 -6.68
C LYS A 295 -2.19 -6.56 -5.41
N ILE A 296 -2.41 -7.50 -4.49
CA ILE A 296 -2.92 -7.20 -3.15
C ILE A 296 -1.90 -6.37 -2.39
N LEU A 297 -0.63 -6.79 -2.39
CA LEU A 297 0.42 -6.08 -1.68
C LEU A 297 0.66 -4.67 -2.25
N THR A 298 0.60 -4.47 -3.57
CA THR A 298 0.66 -3.15 -4.20
C THR A 298 -0.50 -2.28 -3.74
N PHE A 299 -1.71 -2.85 -3.73
CA PHE A 299 -2.93 -2.15 -3.34
C PHE A 299 -2.87 -1.70 -1.87
N GLU A 300 -2.45 -2.58 -0.96
CA GLU A 300 -2.32 -2.29 0.47
C GLU A 300 -1.24 -1.24 0.75
N THR A 301 -0.11 -1.31 0.04
CA THR A 301 1.04 -0.43 0.28
C THR A 301 1.01 0.87 -0.52
N GLY A 302 0.18 0.98 -1.55
CA GLY A 302 0.24 2.10 -2.49
C GLY A 302 1.41 2.04 -3.48
N ARG A 303 2.20 0.95 -3.51
CA ARG A 303 3.35 0.78 -4.44
C ARG A 303 2.93 0.48 -5.87
N ALA A 304 3.76 0.87 -6.84
CA ALA A 304 3.51 0.52 -8.24
C ALA A 304 3.76 -0.97 -8.51
N SER A 305 2.89 -1.56 -9.31
CA SER A 305 3.00 -2.96 -9.73
C SER A 305 4.20 -3.21 -10.64
N SER A 306 4.85 -4.34 -10.41
CA SER A 306 5.96 -4.88 -11.20
C SER A 306 5.49 -5.81 -12.33
N ILE A 307 4.32 -6.44 -12.18
CA ILE A 307 3.77 -7.38 -13.17
C ILE A 307 2.73 -6.71 -14.07
N SER A 308 2.81 -6.91 -15.39
CA SER A 308 1.81 -6.40 -16.34
C SER A 308 0.57 -7.30 -16.43
N ASP A 309 -0.64 -6.71 -16.42
CA ASP A 309 -1.92 -7.44 -16.41
C ASP A 309 -2.21 -8.23 -17.69
N ARG A 310 -1.50 -7.91 -18.77
CA ARG A 310 -1.64 -8.60 -20.06
C ARG A 310 -1.22 -10.07 -19.99
N VAL A 311 -0.45 -10.46 -18.97
CA VAL A 311 0.14 -11.80 -18.87
C VAL A 311 -0.90 -12.88 -18.54
N LEU A 312 -1.84 -12.61 -17.61
CA LEU A 312 -2.87 -13.58 -17.20
C LEU A 312 -4.23 -13.36 -17.88
N SER A 313 -4.51 -12.15 -18.36
CA SER A 313 -5.76 -11.85 -19.06
C SER A 313 -5.90 -12.64 -20.39
N ARG A 314 -4.76 -13.00 -21.02
CA ARG A 314 -4.73 -13.81 -22.27
C ARG A 314 -4.95 -15.31 -22.03
N SER A 315 -4.69 -15.79 -20.82
CA SER A 315 -4.90 -17.21 -20.45
C SER A 315 -6.39 -17.57 -20.41
N SER A 316 -7.26 -16.59 -20.13
CA SER A 316 -8.71 -16.74 -20.05
C SER A 316 -9.38 -16.95 -21.40
N THR A 317 -8.77 -16.50 -22.50
CA THR A 317 -9.39 -16.56 -23.83
C THR A 317 -9.01 -17.81 -24.62
N ALA A 318 -8.07 -18.62 -24.11
CA ALA A 318 -7.51 -19.77 -24.83
C ALA A 318 -8.24 -21.10 -24.57
N SER A 319 -9.05 -21.24 -23.51
CA SER A 319 -9.87 -22.43 -23.27
C SER A 319 -11.22 -22.32 -23.98
N SER A 320 -11.19 -22.42 -25.30
CA SER A 320 -12.36 -22.58 -26.17
C SER A 320 -12.76 -24.06 -26.24
N ASP A 321 -13.09 -24.67 -25.10
CA ASP A 321 -13.62 -26.05 -25.04
C ASP A 321 -14.88 -26.12 -24.19
N MET A 322 -15.80 -27.02 -24.59
CA MET A 322 -17.15 -27.26 -24.04
C MET A 322 -17.21 -27.76 -22.57
N HIS A 323 -16.28 -27.35 -21.71
CA HIS A 323 -16.24 -27.76 -20.30
C HIS A 323 -16.73 -26.66 -19.37
N THR A 324 -17.69 -27.00 -18.51
CA THR A 324 -18.10 -26.14 -17.39
C THR A 324 -16.91 -25.99 -16.42
N PRO A 325 -16.49 -24.76 -16.09
CA PRO A 325 -15.33 -24.56 -15.22
C PRO A 325 -15.59 -25.12 -13.83
N THR A 326 -14.57 -25.77 -13.26
CA THR A 326 -14.58 -26.29 -11.88
C THR A 326 -14.65 -25.16 -10.85
N SER A 327 -15.09 -25.44 -9.62
CA SER A 327 -15.14 -24.44 -8.55
C SER A 327 -13.77 -23.80 -8.27
N ALA A 328 -12.69 -24.59 -8.35
CA ALA A 328 -11.32 -24.11 -8.16
C ALA A 328 -10.89 -23.14 -9.28
N GLU A 329 -11.27 -23.41 -10.54
CA GLU A 329 -11.01 -22.49 -11.65
C GLU A 329 -11.81 -21.21 -11.49
N LYS A 330 -13.11 -21.31 -11.18
CA LYS A 330 -13.96 -20.13 -10.91
C LYS A 330 -13.37 -19.24 -9.83
N TYR A 331 -12.91 -19.84 -8.72
CA TYR A 331 -12.24 -19.11 -7.64
C TYR A 331 -10.93 -18.44 -8.10
N LYS A 332 -10.06 -19.18 -8.80
CA LYS A 332 -8.83 -18.62 -9.40
C LYS A 332 -9.13 -17.40 -10.27
N TRP A 333 -10.14 -17.48 -11.14
CA TRP A 333 -10.56 -16.37 -11.99
C TRP A 333 -11.12 -15.19 -11.18
N ALA A 334 -11.86 -15.46 -10.11
CA ALA A 334 -12.34 -14.43 -9.20
C ALA A 334 -11.18 -13.71 -8.49
N CYS A 335 -10.16 -14.43 -8.01
CA CYS A 335 -8.97 -13.83 -7.42
C CYS A 335 -8.16 -12.99 -8.41
N ILE A 336 -7.94 -13.49 -9.64
CA ILE A 336 -7.22 -12.74 -10.67
C ILE A 336 -7.99 -11.48 -11.08
N SER A 337 -9.31 -11.59 -11.26
CA SER A 337 -10.14 -10.43 -11.61
C SER A 337 -10.25 -9.42 -10.47
N LEU A 338 -10.27 -9.87 -9.21
CA LEU A 338 -10.15 -9.00 -8.04
C LEU A 338 -8.81 -8.26 -8.07
N ALA A 339 -7.71 -8.98 -8.20
CA ALA A 339 -6.36 -8.41 -8.27
C ALA A 339 -6.24 -7.34 -9.36
N ASN A 340 -6.79 -7.60 -10.56
CA ASN A 340 -6.84 -6.62 -11.65
C ASN A 340 -7.67 -5.39 -11.27
N THR A 341 -8.82 -5.60 -10.62
CA THR A 341 -9.72 -4.52 -10.20
C THR A 341 -9.06 -3.62 -9.15
N LEU A 342 -8.40 -4.21 -8.16
CA LEU A 342 -7.65 -3.49 -7.12
C LEU A 342 -6.48 -2.70 -7.74
N HIS A 343 -5.77 -3.30 -8.69
CA HIS A 343 -4.67 -2.63 -9.39
C HIS A 343 -5.14 -1.46 -10.24
N GLU A 344 -6.21 -1.63 -11.03
CA GLU A 344 -6.81 -0.56 -11.84
C GLU A 344 -7.30 0.59 -10.95
N MET A 345 -7.92 0.27 -9.81
CA MET A 345 -8.32 1.26 -8.81
C MET A 345 -7.13 2.07 -8.32
N GLN A 346 -6.05 1.38 -7.95
CA GLN A 346 -4.83 2.00 -7.47
C GLN A 346 -4.14 2.86 -8.53
N ASP A 347 -3.92 2.34 -9.74
CA ASP A 347 -3.18 3.05 -10.80
C ASP A 347 -3.91 4.32 -11.22
N ARG A 348 -5.24 4.25 -11.37
CA ARG A 348 -6.06 5.40 -11.72
C ARG A 348 -6.09 6.45 -10.61
N ALA A 349 -6.26 6.04 -9.36
CA ALA A 349 -6.24 6.95 -8.22
C ALA A 349 -4.86 7.62 -8.05
N ALA A 350 -3.78 6.86 -8.17
CA ALA A 350 -2.41 7.38 -8.15
C ALA A 350 -2.12 8.28 -9.36
N GLY A 351 -2.69 7.99 -10.52
CA GLY A 351 -2.62 8.82 -11.71
C GLY A 351 -3.28 10.18 -11.50
N THR A 352 -4.51 10.20 -10.97
CA THR A 352 -5.23 11.45 -10.64
C THR A 352 -4.47 12.26 -9.60
N TRP A 353 -3.98 11.63 -8.54
CA TRP A 353 -3.17 12.32 -7.53
C TRP A 353 -1.86 12.89 -8.09
N ARG A 354 -1.12 12.12 -8.91
CA ARG A 354 0.12 12.63 -9.55
C ARG A 354 -0.17 13.83 -10.46
N ARG A 355 -1.28 13.83 -11.18
CA ARG A 355 -1.64 14.99 -12.00
C ARG A 355 -1.93 16.21 -11.12
N GLU A 356 -2.69 16.02 -10.04
CA GLU A 356 -2.97 17.07 -9.04
C GLU A 356 -1.68 17.69 -8.48
N GLU A 357 -0.69 16.85 -8.20
CA GLU A 357 0.57 17.27 -7.59
C GLU A 357 1.54 17.93 -8.58
N TRP A 358 1.68 17.35 -9.78
CA TRP A 358 2.79 17.68 -10.68
C TRP A 358 2.38 18.48 -11.92
N LEU A 359 1.09 18.52 -12.28
CA LEU A 359 0.61 19.26 -13.44
C LEU A 359 -0.10 20.56 -13.04
N PRO A 360 0.12 21.66 -13.77
CA PRO A 360 -0.69 22.86 -13.62
C PRO A 360 -2.15 22.55 -13.96
N GLN A 361 -3.03 22.69 -12.97
CA GLN A 361 -4.47 22.59 -13.13
C GLN A 361 -5.16 23.51 -12.11
N THR A 362 -6.37 23.94 -12.43
CA THR A 362 -7.23 24.68 -11.50
C THR A 362 -7.79 23.74 -10.43
N VAL A 363 -8.24 24.31 -9.32
CA VAL A 363 -8.90 23.54 -8.24
C VAL A 363 -10.16 22.84 -8.77
N ASP A 364 -10.92 23.52 -9.63
CA ASP A 364 -12.13 23.01 -10.26
C ASP A 364 -11.86 21.77 -11.13
N GLU A 365 -10.83 21.83 -11.97
CA GLU A 365 -10.38 20.70 -12.80
C GLU A 365 -9.93 19.51 -11.95
N ALA A 366 -9.20 19.76 -10.85
CA ALA A 366 -8.77 18.71 -9.93
C ALA A 366 -9.95 18.02 -9.23
N ILE A 367 -10.97 18.80 -8.82
CA ILE A 367 -12.20 18.27 -8.21
C ILE A 367 -12.97 17.42 -9.23
N GLU A 368 -13.20 17.95 -10.44
CA GLU A 368 -13.86 17.22 -11.52
C GLU A 368 -13.15 15.89 -11.78
N GLU A 369 -11.82 15.91 -11.90
CA GLU A 369 -11.05 14.71 -12.19
C GLU A 369 -11.18 13.67 -11.08
N LYS A 370 -11.11 14.08 -9.80
CA LYS A 370 -11.26 13.19 -8.65
C LYS A 370 -12.64 12.57 -8.58
N VAL A 371 -13.69 13.37 -8.76
CA VAL A 371 -15.09 12.92 -8.69
C VAL A 371 -15.38 11.95 -9.83
N ARG A 372 -14.94 12.30 -11.04
CA ARG A 372 -15.08 11.42 -12.22
C ARG A 372 -14.31 10.12 -12.04
N THR A 373 -13.04 10.17 -11.63
CA THR A 373 -12.24 8.96 -11.37
C THR A 373 -12.86 8.11 -10.27
N GLY A 374 -13.25 8.70 -9.13
CA GLY A 374 -13.90 8.00 -8.04
C GLY A 374 -15.22 7.33 -8.47
N GLY A 375 -16.04 8.04 -9.24
CA GLY A 375 -17.29 7.51 -9.79
C GLY A 375 -17.09 6.34 -10.74
N GLU A 376 -16.14 6.44 -11.66
CA GLU A 376 -15.80 5.36 -12.58
C GLU A 376 -15.23 4.13 -11.84
N LEU A 377 -14.42 4.33 -10.80
CA LEU A 377 -13.90 3.26 -9.94
C LEU A 377 -15.00 2.60 -9.10
N ALA A 378 -15.98 3.37 -8.61
CA ALA A 378 -17.14 2.82 -7.91
C ALA A 378 -17.95 1.88 -8.81
N MET A 379 -18.10 2.22 -10.10
CA MET A 379 -18.76 1.36 -11.08
C MET A 379 -17.94 0.12 -11.42
N LEU A 380 -16.61 0.25 -11.47
CA LEU A 380 -15.72 -0.88 -11.68
C LEU A 380 -15.88 -1.93 -10.56
N LEU A 381 -15.84 -1.49 -9.30
CA LEU A 381 -16.02 -2.37 -8.13
C LEU A 381 -17.42 -3.01 -8.10
N ASP A 382 -18.48 -2.24 -8.35
CA ASP A 382 -19.85 -2.78 -8.38
C ASP A 382 -20.04 -3.81 -9.49
N ARG A 383 -19.48 -3.55 -10.68
CA ARG A 383 -19.54 -4.49 -11.80
C ARG A 383 -18.82 -5.78 -11.46
N TRP A 384 -17.61 -5.70 -10.91
CA TRP A 384 -16.85 -6.87 -10.50
C TRP A 384 -17.63 -7.69 -9.46
N TRP A 385 -18.14 -7.05 -8.40
CA TRP A 385 -18.89 -7.73 -7.35
C TRP A 385 -20.16 -8.41 -7.88
N ARG A 386 -20.89 -7.78 -8.80
CA ARG A 386 -22.08 -8.39 -9.44
C ARG A 386 -21.72 -9.58 -10.34
N GLY A 387 -20.49 -9.62 -10.87
CA GLY A 387 -20.02 -10.66 -11.78
C GLY A 387 -19.63 -12.00 -11.14
N ILE A 388 -19.60 -12.11 -9.81
CA ILE A 388 -19.14 -13.33 -9.10
C ILE A 388 -20.17 -13.95 -8.14
N PRO A 389 -21.46 -14.09 -8.52
CA PRO A 389 -22.54 -14.45 -7.58
C PRO A 389 -22.34 -15.81 -6.87
N GLU A 390 -21.76 -16.80 -7.54
CA GLU A 390 -21.58 -18.16 -7.01
C GLU A 390 -20.55 -18.25 -5.87
N LEU A 391 -19.69 -17.24 -5.73
CA LEU A 391 -18.62 -17.19 -4.71
C LEU A 391 -18.94 -16.18 -3.60
N LYS A 392 -20.15 -15.62 -3.57
CA LYS A 392 -20.59 -14.71 -2.51
C LYS A 392 -20.96 -15.47 -1.24
N PRO A 393 -20.86 -14.84 -0.06
CA PRO A 393 -21.15 -15.53 1.19
C PRO A 393 -22.60 -15.99 1.20
N GLY A 394 -22.81 -17.30 1.37
CA GLY A 394 -24.11 -17.86 1.68
C GLY A 394 -24.45 -17.69 3.18
N PRO A 395 -25.67 -18.05 3.61
CA PRO A 395 -26.08 -17.93 5.02
C PRO A 395 -25.34 -18.89 5.98
N ALA A 396 -24.54 -19.85 5.48
CA ALA A 396 -23.81 -20.82 6.30
C ALA A 396 -22.30 -20.58 6.21
N ILE A 397 -21.70 -20.18 7.34
CA ILE A 397 -20.26 -19.83 7.49
C ILE A 397 -19.35 -21.10 7.53
N SER A 398 -19.93 -22.30 7.60
CA SER A 398 -19.23 -23.53 7.98
C SER A 398 -18.66 -24.40 6.85
N ASP A 399 -18.86 -24.05 5.57
CA ASP A 399 -18.32 -24.81 4.43
C ASP A 399 -16.89 -24.33 4.06
N PRO A 400 -15.89 -25.15 3.71
CA PRO A 400 -14.60 -24.69 3.18
C PRO A 400 -14.67 -23.64 2.05
N ALA A 401 -15.75 -23.58 1.26
CA ALA A 401 -16.01 -22.48 0.31
C ALA A 401 -16.19 -21.11 0.99
N SER A 402 -16.48 -21.08 2.30
CA SER A 402 -16.68 -19.89 3.11
C SER A 402 -15.39 -19.07 3.25
N GLN A 403 -14.21 -19.69 3.34
CA GLN A 403 -12.95 -18.95 3.47
C GLN A 403 -12.59 -18.20 2.19
N GLN A 404 -12.80 -18.83 1.04
CA GLN A 404 -12.58 -18.23 -0.28
C GLN A 404 -13.55 -17.06 -0.50
N SER A 405 -14.81 -17.25 -0.15
CA SER A 405 -15.82 -16.19 -0.19
C SER A 405 -15.51 -15.04 0.77
N ALA A 406 -15.07 -15.36 1.99
CA ALA A 406 -14.66 -14.38 2.99
C ALA A 406 -13.46 -13.57 2.50
N PHE A 407 -12.45 -14.21 1.90
CA PHE A 407 -11.30 -13.53 1.32
C PHE A 407 -11.70 -12.51 0.24
N LEU A 408 -12.56 -12.89 -0.70
CA LEU A 408 -13.06 -11.99 -1.75
C LEU A 408 -13.90 -10.84 -1.17
N SER A 409 -14.75 -11.14 -0.20
CA SER A 409 -15.62 -10.16 0.47
C SER A 409 -14.82 -9.16 1.31
N PHE A 410 -13.78 -9.62 1.99
CA PHE A 410 -12.88 -8.77 2.78
C PHE A 410 -12.23 -7.71 1.89
N TYR A 411 -11.58 -8.12 0.79
CA TYR A 411 -10.90 -7.19 -0.12
C TYR A 411 -11.88 -6.30 -0.91
N TYR A 412 -13.09 -6.78 -1.19
CA TYR A 412 -14.16 -5.93 -1.74
C TYR A 412 -14.53 -4.79 -0.79
N ASN A 413 -14.82 -5.12 0.47
CA ASN A 413 -15.15 -4.13 1.50
C ASN A 413 -13.97 -3.20 1.76
N TYR A 414 -12.73 -3.71 1.71
CA TYR A 414 -11.54 -2.87 1.85
C TYR A 414 -11.41 -1.86 0.71
N ALA A 415 -11.66 -2.28 -0.53
CA ALA A 415 -11.69 -1.37 -1.67
C ALA A 415 -12.77 -0.30 -1.56
N LEU A 416 -13.97 -0.65 -1.09
CA LEU A 416 -15.03 0.33 -0.84
C LEU A 416 -14.64 1.34 0.23
N ILE A 417 -14.02 0.89 1.32
CA ILE A 417 -13.50 1.77 2.39
C ILE A 417 -12.46 2.73 1.81
N LEU A 418 -11.45 2.22 1.11
CA LEU A 418 -10.37 3.04 0.55
C LEU A 418 -10.90 4.08 -0.45
N LEU A 419 -11.88 3.70 -1.28
CA LEU A 419 -12.48 4.60 -2.26
C LEU A 419 -13.30 5.73 -1.61
N ASN A 420 -14.03 5.45 -0.51
CA ASN A 420 -15.05 6.36 0.01
C ASN A 420 -14.69 7.02 1.36
N ARG A 421 -13.64 6.57 2.07
CA ARG A 421 -13.26 7.10 3.40
C ARG A 421 -13.03 8.61 3.41
N SER A 422 -12.54 9.20 2.31
CA SER A 422 -12.34 10.65 2.21
C SER A 422 -13.66 11.44 2.21
N VAL A 423 -14.77 10.85 1.74
CA VAL A 423 -16.10 11.47 1.78
C VAL A 423 -16.57 11.68 3.21
N LEU A 424 -16.08 10.85 4.15
CA LEU A 424 -16.31 11.04 5.57
C LEU A 424 -15.61 12.29 6.13
N LEU A 425 -14.86 13.06 5.35
CA LEU A 425 -14.19 14.28 5.81
C LEU A 425 -14.68 15.53 5.08
N ILE A 426 -15.71 15.41 4.23
CA ILE A 426 -16.23 16.50 3.40
C ILE A 426 -17.66 16.85 3.85
N GLU A 427 -18.04 18.11 3.74
CA GLU A 427 -19.39 18.56 4.09
C GLU A 427 -20.45 18.01 3.13
N PRO A 428 -21.62 17.55 3.64
CA PRO A 428 -22.66 17.01 2.78
C PRO A 428 -23.16 17.98 1.69
N SER A 429 -23.23 19.29 1.99
CA SER A 429 -23.60 20.32 1.01
C SER A 429 -22.56 20.42 -0.11
N GLU A 430 -21.28 20.43 0.22
CA GLU A 430 -20.19 20.49 -0.77
C GLU A 430 -20.17 19.27 -1.69
N ILE A 431 -20.38 18.08 -1.11
CA ILE A 431 -20.51 16.85 -1.88
C ILE A 431 -21.71 16.95 -2.83
N HIS A 432 -22.85 17.46 -2.34
CA HIS A 432 -24.03 17.64 -3.17
C HIS A 432 -23.77 18.57 -4.36
N ASP A 433 -23.21 19.75 -4.11
CA ASP A 433 -22.93 20.75 -5.14
C ASP A 433 -21.98 20.20 -6.22
N VAL A 434 -20.91 19.53 -5.80
CA VAL A 434 -19.94 18.90 -6.70
C VAL A 434 -20.60 17.78 -7.54
N ILE A 435 -21.46 16.97 -6.94
CA ILE A 435 -22.16 15.88 -7.64
C ILE A 435 -23.20 16.42 -8.62
N GLU A 436 -23.96 17.46 -8.26
CA GLU A 436 -24.91 18.07 -9.19
C GLU A 436 -24.19 18.68 -10.40
N ARG A 437 -23.04 19.30 -10.16
CA ARG A 437 -22.22 19.91 -11.21
C ARG A 437 -21.59 18.89 -12.17
N TYR A 438 -20.93 17.85 -11.67
CA TYR A 438 -20.15 16.92 -12.50
C TYR A 438 -20.79 15.54 -12.70
N GLY A 439 -21.75 15.17 -11.86
CA GLY A 439 -22.39 13.86 -11.85
C GLY A 439 -23.68 13.78 -12.67
N THR A 440 -24.22 14.90 -13.16
CA THR A 440 -25.48 14.90 -13.93
C THR A 440 -25.38 14.02 -15.18
N GLY A 441 -26.33 13.08 -15.33
CA GLY A 441 -26.37 12.10 -16.41
C GLY A 441 -25.32 10.97 -16.31
N LYS A 442 -24.53 10.91 -15.23
CA LYS A 442 -23.51 9.87 -15.04
C LYS A 442 -24.07 8.67 -14.26
N PRO A 443 -23.70 7.42 -14.62
CA PRO A 443 -24.21 6.21 -13.97
C PRO A 443 -23.76 6.09 -12.50
N TRP A 444 -22.69 6.79 -12.12
CA TRP A 444 -22.12 6.76 -10.79
C TRP A 444 -22.64 7.85 -9.84
N LYS A 445 -23.52 8.77 -10.31
CA LYS A 445 -24.04 9.90 -9.52
C LYS A 445 -24.54 9.47 -8.14
N ALA A 446 -25.46 8.50 -8.13
CA ALA A 446 -26.07 7.98 -6.92
C ALA A 446 -25.05 7.28 -6.01
N ARG A 447 -24.01 6.65 -6.55
CA ARG A 447 -23.02 5.94 -5.73
C ARG A 447 -22.11 6.92 -4.99
N ILE A 448 -21.66 7.98 -5.65
CA ILE A 448 -20.84 9.01 -5.01
C ILE A 448 -21.66 9.78 -3.97
N ALA A 449 -22.95 10.07 -4.26
CA ALA A 449 -23.85 10.71 -3.30
C ALA A 449 -24.02 9.89 -2.02
N ASN A 450 -24.04 8.56 -2.13
CA ASN A 450 -24.13 7.64 -1.00
C ASN A 450 -22.77 7.16 -0.49
N GLY A 451 -21.65 7.78 -0.91
CA GLY A 451 -20.30 7.29 -0.65
C GLY A 451 -20.01 7.10 0.85
N ALA A 452 -20.43 8.05 1.69
CA ALA A 452 -20.29 7.95 3.14
C ALA A 452 -21.01 6.72 3.71
N SER A 453 -22.28 6.52 3.34
CA SER A 453 -23.07 5.36 3.79
C SER A 453 -22.48 4.03 3.30
N ILE A 454 -22.04 3.97 2.04
CA ILE A 454 -21.37 2.79 1.47
C ILE A 454 -20.08 2.47 2.25
N CYS A 455 -19.30 3.49 2.62
CA CYS A 455 -18.07 3.33 3.38
C CYS A 455 -18.31 2.73 4.77
N VAL A 456 -19.29 3.28 5.50
CA VAL A 456 -19.64 2.81 6.85
C VAL A 456 -20.21 1.40 6.78
N GLU A 457 -21.07 1.08 5.82
CA GLU A 457 -21.61 -0.27 5.69
C GLU A 457 -20.51 -1.29 5.33
N ALA A 458 -19.58 -0.95 4.44
CA ALA A 458 -18.42 -1.78 4.15
C ALA A 458 -17.56 -2.04 5.39
N ALA A 459 -17.41 -1.05 6.27
CA ALA A 459 -16.72 -1.23 7.55
C ALA A 459 -17.47 -2.19 8.49
N ARG A 460 -18.80 -2.07 8.59
CA ARG A 460 -19.62 -3.00 9.38
C ARG A 460 -19.47 -4.43 8.88
N GLU A 461 -19.62 -4.64 7.58
CA GLU A 461 -19.54 -5.97 6.96
C GLU A 461 -18.14 -6.56 7.10
N MET A 462 -17.08 -5.76 6.96
CA MET A 462 -15.71 -6.22 7.19
C MET A 462 -15.51 -6.71 8.63
N ILE A 463 -15.99 -5.98 9.64
CA ILE A 463 -15.85 -6.38 11.04
C ILE A 463 -16.68 -7.63 11.33
N LYS A 464 -17.95 -7.67 10.92
CA LYS A 464 -18.83 -8.84 11.10
C LYS A 464 -18.20 -10.09 10.49
N LEU A 465 -17.63 -9.97 9.29
CA LEU A 465 -16.94 -11.07 8.62
C LEU A 465 -15.75 -11.57 9.44
N THR A 466 -14.87 -10.68 9.88
CA THR A 466 -13.69 -11.09 10.66
C THR A 466 -14.07 -11.67 12.02
N VAL A 467 -15.08 -11.10 12.70
CA VAL A 467 -15.62 -11.65 13.96
C VAL A 467 -16.18 -13.05 13.73
N ALA A 468 -17.00 -13.26 12.70
CA ALA A 468 -17.51 -14.58 12.35
C ALA A 468 -16.39 -15.61 12.09
N MET A 469 -15.29 -15.19 11.46
CA MET A 469 -14.12 -16.04 11.28
C MET A 469 -13.41 -16.37 12.60
N VAL A 470 -13.30 -15.42 13.53
CA VAL A 470 -12.73 -15.66 14.87
C VAL A 470 -13.61 -16.59 15.70
N ASP A 471 -14.93 -16.35 15.70
CA ASP A 471 -15.92 -17.14 16.45
C ASP A 471 -16.01 -18.58 15.98
N SER A 472 -15.66 -18.85 14.71
CA SER A 472 -15.58 -20.21 14.18
C SER A 472 -14.55 -21.09 14.90
N GLY A 473 -13.56 -20.48 15.56
CA GLY A 473 -12.44 -21.16 16.21
C GLY A 473 -11.47 -21.84 15.25
N LEU A 474 -11.71 -21.80 13.94
CA LEU A 474 -10.88 -22.44 12.92
C LEU A 474 -9.78 -21.47 12.44
N PRO A 475 -8.57 -21.97 12.14
CA PRO A 475 -7.56 -21.18 11.48
C PRO A 475 -8.07 -20.66 10.13
N SER A 476 -7.89 -19.37 9.87
CA SER A 476 -8.27 -18.75 8.60
C SER A 476 -7.23 -17.76 8.10
N TYR A 477 -7.23 -17.52 6.78
CA TYR A 477 -6.39 -16.48 6.18
C TYR A 477 -6.66 -15.11 6.81
N LEU A 478 -7.94 -14.75 7.00
CA LEU A 478 -8.30 -13.43 7.52
C LEU A 478 -7.77 -13.22 8.95
N ASN A 479 -7.91 -14.22 9.81
CA ASN A 479 -7.47 -14.12 11.21
C ASN A 479 -5.94 -14.13 11.34
N THR A 480 -5.23 -14.76 10.40
CA THR A 480 -3.78 -14.97 10.49
C THR A 480 -2.98 -13.90 9.75
N LEU A 481 -3.51 -13.37 8.64
CA LEU A 481 -2.77 -12.52 7.71
C LEU A 481 -3.41 -11.16 7.44
N THR A 482 -4.63 -10.88 7.89
CA THR A 482 -5.28 -9.59 7.60
C THR A 482 -5.76 -8.92 8.89
N SER A 483 -6.14 -7.65 8.82
CA SER A 483 -6.63 -6.89 9.96
C SER A 483 -7.85 -6.04 9.59
N PRO A 484 -8.91 -6.00 10.42
CA PRO A 484 -10.06 -5.12 10.20
C PRO A 484 -9.80 -3.67 10.64
N LEU A 485 -8.53 -3.28 10.87
CA LEU A 485 -8.14 -1.95 11.33
C LEU A 485 -8.73 -0.79 10.50
N PRO A 486 -8.74 -0.83 9.14
CA PRO A 486 -9.34 0.24 8.35
C PRO A 486 -10.84 0.43 8.65
N ALA A 487 -11.56 -0.65 8.92
CA ALA A 487 -12.98 -0.60 9.28
C ALA A 487 -13.20 0.00 10.68
N VAL A 488 -12.37 -0.37 11.66
CA VAL A 488 -12.39 0.23 13.01
C VAL A 488 -12.21 1.74 12.93
N TYR A 489 -11.27 2.21 12.11
CA TYR A 489 -11.03 3.65 11.93
C TYR A 489 -12.17 4.37 11.21
N VAL A 490 -12.79 3.73 10.22
CA VAL A 490 -14.00 4.28 9.57
C VAL A 490 -15.14 4.45 10.58
N LEU A 491 -15.41 3.43 11.41
CA LEU A 491 -16.46 3.51 12.42
C LEU A 491 -16.13 4.58 13.46
N ALA A 492 -14.88 4.68 13.92
CA ALA A 492 -14.46 5.73 14.82
C ALA A 492 -14.72 7.12 14.23
N VAL A 493 -14.27 7.39 13.00
CA VAL A 493 -14.52 8.66 12.32
C VAL A 493 -16.02 8.94 12.13
N HIS A 494 -16.81 7.92 11.81
CA HIS A 494 -18.27 8.06 11.67
C HIS A 494 -18.95 8.43 13.01
N ILE A 495 -18.63 7.72 14.09
CA ILE A 495 -19.14 7.97 15.44
C ILE A 495 -18.87 9.42 15.86
N LEU A 496 -17.68 9.92 15.54
CA LEU A 496 -17.26 11.26 15.89
C LEU A 496 -18.01 12.35 15.14
N ARG A 497 -18.37 12.10 13.88
CA ARG A 497 -19.07 13.05 13.01
C ARG A 497 -20.57 13.03 13.21
N GLU A 498 -21.16 11.84 13.27
CA GLU A 498 -22.61 11.66 13.26
C GLU A 498 -23.15 11.36 14.65
N ARG A 499 -22.70 12.09 15.68
CA ARG A 499 -23.01 11.84 17.11
C ARG A 499 -24.51 11.70 17.44
N ARG A 500 -25.38 12.22 16.58
CA ARG A 500 -26.85 12.19 16.73
C ARG A 500 -27.52 11.01 16.02
N SER A 501 -26.78 10.22 15.25
CA SER A 501 -27.32 9.04 14.57
C SER A 501 -27.69 7.98 15.60
N LEU A 502 -28.85 7.35 15.41
CA LEU A 502 -29.35 6.30 16.30
C LEU A 502 -28.48 5.02 16.23
N LEU A 503 -27.69 4.86 15.17
CA LEU A 503 -26.83 3.69 14.96
C LEU A 503 -25.48 3.79 15.65
N VAL A 504 -25.07 4.97 16.12
CA VAL A 504 -23.72 5.23 16.64
C VAL A 504 -23.36 4.32 17.82
N ARG A 505 -24.33 3.98 18.68
CA ARG A 505 -24.11 3.04 19.79
C ARG A 505 -23.86 1.61 19.30
N ALA A 506 -24.58 1.17 18.27
CA ALA A 506 -24.36 -0.14 17.66
C ALA A 506 -23.01 -0.16 16.93
N ASP A 507 -22.66 0.92 16.24
CA ASP A 507 -21.37 1.08 15.57
C ASP A 507 -20.22 1.08 16.57
N PHE A 508 -20.40 1.67 17.76
CA PHE A 508 -19.40 1.65 18.82
C PHE A 508 -19.15 0.24 19.37
N GLU A 509 -20.19 -0.54 19.66
CA GLU A 509 -20.00 -1.93 20.10
C GLU A 509 -19.39 -2.81 18.99
N LEU A 510 -19.76 -2.58 17.73
CA LEU A 510 -19.13 -3.27 16.61
C LEU A 510 -17.65 -2.86 16.45
N MET A 511 -17.33 -1.58 16.61
CA MET A 511 -15.97 -1.07 16.61
C MET A 511 -15.14 -1.74 17.71
N LYS A 512 -15.68 -1.91 18.92
CA LYS A 512 -15.02 -2.62 20.03
C LYS A 512 -14.78 -4.10 19.71
N ALA A 513 -15.72 -4.77 19.06
CA ALA A 513 -15.51 -6.13 18.56
C ALA A 513 -14.33 -6.19 17.57
N GLY A 514 -14.26 -5.24 16.63
CA GLY A 514 -13.12 -5.10 15.71
C GLY A 514 -11.79 -4.86 16.45
N ILE A 515 -11.78 -3.98 17.45
CA ILE A 515 -10.61 -3.72 18.31
C ILE A 515 -10.15 -4.99 19.03
N ALA A 516 -11.08 -5.78 19.59
CA ALA A 516 -10.75 -7.02 20.28
C ALA A 516 -10.06 -8.04 19.35
N VAL A 517 -10.55 -8.17 18.11
CA VAL A 517 -9.92 -9.00 17.08
C VAL A 517 -8.50 -8.53 16.78
N ILE A 518 -8.30 -7.22 16.60
CA ILE A 518 -6.97 -6.66 16.30
C ILE A 518 -6.01 -6.87 17.47
N ARG A 519 -6.46 -6.68 18.72
CA ARG A 519 -5.67 -6.99 19.92
C ARG A 519 -5.24 -8.46 19.92
N GLN A 520 -6.14 -9.40 19.60
CA GLN A 520 -5.79 -10.82 19.53
C GLN A 520 -4.71 -11.12 18.46
N GLN A 521 -4.71 -10.39 17.34
CA GLN A 521 -3.73 -10.54 16.28
C GLN A 521 -2.38 -9.89 16.64
N TYR A 522 -2.39 -8.66 17.15
CA TYR A 522 -1.20 -7.86 17.39
C TYR A 522 -0.54 -8.10 18.75
N THR A 523 -1.23 -8.69 19.74
CA THR A 523 -0.57 -9.25 20.94
C THR A 523 0.50 -10.29 20.59
N ARG A 524 0.37 -10.89 19.40
CA ARG A 524 1.35 -11.79 18.80
C ARG A 524 2.37 -11.05 17.93
N LEU A 525 2.64 -9.77 18.14
CA LEU A 525 3.70 -9.05 17.43
C LEU A 525 4.56 -8.29 18.44
N GLU A 526 5.83 -8.07 18.11
CA GLU A 526 6.78 -7.37 19.00
C GLU A 526 6.28 -5.97 19.40
N ASP A 527 5.47 -5.33 18.53
CA ASP A 527 4.87 -4.01 18.74
C ASP A 527 3.47 -4.02 19.38
N GLY A 528 3.02 -5.17 19.91
CA GLY A 528 1.65 -5.33 20.42
C GLY A 528 1.23 -4.30 21.48
N GLN A 529 2.14 -3.88 22.37
CA GLN A 529 1.86 -2.85 23.39
C GLN A 529 1.58 -1.48 22.77
N ARG A 530 2.27 -1.12 21.68
CA ARG A 530 2.08 0.17 21.01
C ARG A 530 0.71 0.22 20.32
N VAL A 531 0.36 -0.87 19.63
CA VAL A 531 -0.94 -1.03 18.98
C VAL A 531 -2.06 -0.97 20.02
N ASP A 532 -1.92 -1.67 21.14
CA ASP A 532 -2.91 -1.65 22.22
C ASP A 532 -3.12 -0.24 22.81
N GLY A 533 -2.04 0.54 22.98
CA GLY A 533 -2.14 1.94 23.40
C GLY A 533 -2.97 2.80 22.44
N VAL A 534 -2.73 2.69 21.13
CA VAL A 534 -3.49 3.42 20.10
C VAL A 534 -4.97 3.02 20.09
N LEU A 535 -5.25 1.71 20.15
CA LEU A 535 -6.62 1.20 20.14
C LEU A 535 -7.40 1.59 21.41
N SER A 536 -6.75 1.54 22.57
CA SER A 536 -7.36 1.96 23.84
C SER A 536 -7.68 3.45 23.86
N ALA A 537 -6.77 4.27 23.32
CA ALA A 537 -7.01 5.70 23.20
C ALA A 537 -8.18 6.02 22.24
N LEU A 538 -8.28 5.28 21.13
CA LEU A 538 -9.39 5.41 20.18
C LEU A 538 -10.73 5.00 20.81
N GLU A 539 -10.75 3.89 21.54
CA GLU A 539 -11.91 3.37 22.25
C GLU A 539 -12.42 4.39 23.29
N GLY A 540 -11.53 4.87 24.17
CA GLY A 540 -11.88 5.87 25.18
C GLY A 540 -12.38 7.18 24.58
N TYR A 541 -11.75 7.66 23.52
CA TYR A 541 -12.16 8.90 22.85
C TYR A 541 -13.57 8.79 22.22
N ALA A 542 -13.88 7.66 21.60
CA ALA A 542 -15.21 7.40 21.05
C ALA A 542 -16.28 7.26 22.17
N GLU A 543 -15.91 6.67 23.31
CA GLU A 543 -16.77 6.58 24.50
C GLU A 543 -17.11 7.96 25.08
N GLU A 544 -16.12 8.84 25.24
CA GLU A 544 -16.33 10.22 25.71
C GLU A 544 -17.29 10.98 24.79
N CYS A 545 -17.12 10.81 23.47
CA CYS A 545 -17.99 11.45 22.48
C CYS A 545 -19.45 10.97 22.57
N LEU A 546 -19.67 9.68 22.90
CA LEU A 546 -21.00 9.11 23.13
C LEU A 546 -21.65 9.65 24.41
N GLN A 547 -20.85 9.95 25.43
CA GLN A 547 -21.32 10.52 26.68
C GLN A 547 -21.60 12.04 26.59
N GLY A 548 -21.43 12.63 25.41
CA GLY A 548 -21.62 14.06 25.18
C GLY A 548 -20.47 14.93 25.68
N GLN A 549 -19.34 14.32 26.07
CA GLN A 549 -18.13 15.04 26.44
C GLN A 549 -17.36 15.44 25.17
N VAL A 550 -16.82 16.66 25.17
CA VAL A 550 -15.88 17.12 24.14
C VAL A 550 -14.50 17.13 24.80
N PRO A 551 -13.64 16.14 24.53
CA PRO A 551 -12.28 16.15 25.06
C PRO A 551 -11.54 17.44 24.70
N LEU A 552 -10.95 18.07 25.71
CA LEU A 552 -10.16 19.28 25.56
C LEU A 552 -8.91 19.02 24.70
N PRO A 553 -8.45 20.01 23.91
CA PRO A 553 -7.21 19.88 23.16
C PRO A 553 -5.99 19.54 24.05
N PHE A 554 -5.18 18.58 23.62
CA PHE A 554 -3.93 18.22 24.31
C PHE A 554 -2.95 19.41 24.27
N GLY A 555 -2.77 20.08 25.41
CA GLY A 555 -1.62 20.94 25.72
C GLY A 555 -1.46 22.24 24.92
N ALA A 556 -2.27 23.26 25.20
CA ALA A 556 -1.87 24.66 25.04
C ALA A 556 -1.48 25.27 26.39
N SER A 557 -0.47 24.72 27.06
CA SER A 557 0.26 25.47 28.08
C SER A 557 1.22 26.42 27.37
N ASN A 558 0.69 27.50 26.81
CA ASN A 558 1.29 28.83 26.76
C ASN A 558 0.36 29.76 25.96
N SER A 559 -0.43 30.52 26.72
CA SER A 559 -0.95 31.87 26.42
C SER A 559 -0.98 32.29 24.94
N LEU A 560 -1.97 31.81 24.20
CA LEU A 560 -2.61 32.60 23.15
C LEU A 560 -4.11 32.44 23.33
N SER A 561 -4.76 33.53 23.71
CA SER A 561 -6.20 33.65 23.87
C SER A 561 -6.89 33.39 22.53
N PHE A 562 -7.31 32.15 22.29
CA PHE A 562 -8.32 31.85 21.29
C PHE A 562 -9.70 32.02 21.93
N MET A 563 -10.55 32.82 21.28
CA MET A 563 -11.97 32.95 21.61
C MET A 563 -12.64 31.56 21.64
N GLU A 564 -13.65 31.42 22.52
CA GLU A 564 -14.45 30.21 22.70
C GLU A 564 -14.76 29.49 21.36
N PRO A 565 -14.50 28.18 21.25
CA PRO A 565 -14.77 27.46 20.02
C PRO A 565 -16.27 27.21 19.89
N MET A 566 -16.89 27.85 18.89
CA MET A 566 -18.11 27.32 18.29
C MET A 566 -17.79 25.97 17.61
N LEU A 567 -17.93 24.89 18.37
CA LEU A 567 -17.62 23.49 18.05
C LEU A 567 -18.39 22.88 16.86
N ASN A 568 -19.23 23.66 16.16
CA ASN A 568 -19.91 23.27 14.93
C ASN A 568 -19.26 23.83 13.66
N THR A 569 -18.13 24.53 13.78
CA THR A 569 -17.42 25.03 12.62
C THR A 569 -16.43 23.98 12.13
N TRP A 570 -16.70 23.47 10.92
CA TRP A 570 -15.77 22.71 10.12
C TRP A 570 -14.37 23.36 10.19
N GLY A 571 -13.31 22.54 10.06
CA GLY A 571 -12.02 23.06 9.61
C GLY A 571 -12.17 23.87 8.32
N PRO A 572 -11.14 24.61 7.83
CA PRO A 572 -11.18 25.07 6.45
C PRO A 572 -11.63 23.89 5.59
N SER A 573 -12.71 24.09 4.83
CA SER A 573 -13.38 23.00 4.14
C SER A 573 -12.36 22.17 3.36
N ALA A 574 -12.70 20.92 3.04
CA ALA A 574 -11.80 20.11 2.24
C ALA A 574 -11.53 20.69 0.83
N LEU A 575 -12.31 21.71 0.46
CA LEU A 575 -12.25 22.53 -0.75
C LEU A 575 -11.86 23.99 -0.45
N ASP A 576 -11.71 24.38 0.81
CA ASP A 576 -11.47 25.75 1.24
C ASP A 576 -9.97 25.99 1.42
N TRP A 577 -9.38 26.56 0.37
CA TRP A 577 -7.96 26.91 0.29
C TRP A 577 -7.67 28.32 0.85
N ALA A 578 -8.69 29.04 1.31
CA ALA A 578 -8.64 30.48 1.59
C ALA A 578 -8.07 30.86 2.98
N GLY A 579 -7.40 29.95 3.68
CA GLY A 579 -6.81 30.19 5.00
C GLY A 579 -5.34 30.64 5.02
N TRP A 580 -4.79 31.11 3.89
CA TRP A 580 -3.41 31.61 3.82
C TRP A 580 -3.40 33.14 3.82
N ASP A 581 -2.89 33.74 4.89
CA ASP A 581 -2.47 35.15 4.89
C ASP A 581 -1.24 35.29 3.98
N TRP A 582 -1.43 35.95 2.85
CA TRP A 582 -0.40 36.13 1.82
C TRP A 582 0.69 37.14 2.22
N ASN A 583 0.64 37.74 3.41
CA ASN A 583 1.61 38.75 3.86
C ASN A 583 2.89 38.21 4.51
N ASP A 584 2.98 36.91 4.82
CA ASP A 584 4.12 36.33 5.58
C ASP A 584 5.20 35.67 4.68
N LEU A 585 5.28 36.08 3.40
CA LEU A 585 6.35 35.68 2.48
C LEU A 585 7.39 36.78 2.23
N SER A 586 7.29 37.90 2.97
CA SER A 586 8.19 39.04 2.83
C SER A 586 9.63 38.75 3.32
N HIS A 587 9.83 37.75 4.19
CA HIS A 587 11.15 37.40 4.73
C HIS A 587 11.95 36.43 3.87
N LEU A 588 11.37 35.89 2.79
CA LEU A 588 12.07 34.99 1.84
C LEU A 588 12.68 35.71 0.63
N PHE A 589 12.56 37.05 0.55
CA PHE A 589 13.11 37.88 -0.53
C PHE A 589 13.91 39.10 -0.06
N GLU A 590 14.47 39.09 1.15
CA GLU A 590 15.55 40.03 1.50
C GLU A 590 16.91 39.38 1.23
N SER A 591 17.35 39.45 -0.03
CA SER A 591 18.78 39.40 -0.33
C SER A 591 19.39 40.73 0.08
N SER A 592 20.27 40.68 1.09
CA SER A 592 21.21 41.73 1.47
C SER A 592 21.92 42.35 0.26
N GLU A 593 22.02 43.67 0.29
CA GLU A 593 22.81 44.55 -0.60
C GLU A 593 24.26 44.10 -0.82
#